data_AF-A0A7X7WYA0-F1
#
_entry.id   AF-A0A7X7WYA0-F1
#
_cell.length_a   1.000
_cell.length_b   1.000
_cell.length_c   1.000
_cell.angle_alpha   90.00
_cell.angle_beta   90.00
_cell.angle_gamma   90.00
#
_symmetry.space_group_name_H-M   'P 1'
#
loop_
_entity.id
_entity.type
_entity.pdbx_description
1 polymer ?
#
loop_
_entity_poly.entity_id
_entity_poly.type
_entity_poly.pdbx_seq_one_letter_code
_entity_poly.pdbx_strand_id
1 'polypeptide(L)'
;MKRLLVMLTCILLDIFLLHAADTDIISAKQMVNRLLPTHAKSFIFKKIASDKDIFILENKDKLIQISGNNANSMAVGLNFYLKNYCLTTISWFRTDPIQLPENLPLIKRAIKITAKVPLRFFLNYCTFGYSMPWWTWKDWERLIDWMALNGINTPLAITGQEAIWYNVWKKFGLTDPEIRAYFTGPAHLPWHRMSNIDGWQGPLPISWLE
;
A
#
# COMPACT_ATOMS: atom_id res chain seq x y z
N MET A 1 -26.42 43.07 -10.61
CA MET A 1 -25.02 42.71 -10.27
C MET A 1 -24.92 41.67 -9.15
N LYS A 2 -25.50 41.90 -7.94
CA LYS A 2 -25.42 40.92 -6.83
C LYS A 2 -25.97 39.51 -7.15
N ARG A 3 -27.09 39.40 -7.87
CA ARG A 3 -27.65 38.10 -8.28
C ARG A 3 -26.78 37.35 -9.30
N LEU A 4 -26.10 38.07 -10.20
CA LEU A 4 -25.19 37.49 -11.18
C LEU A 4 -23.91 36.99 -10.50
N LEU A 5 -23.41 37.72 -9.51
CA LEU A 5 -22.24 37.35 -8.69
C LEU A 5 -22.50 36.10 -7.84
N VAL A 6 -23.71 35.95 -7.29
CA VAL A 6 -24.16 34.75 -6.54
C VAL A 6 -24.30 33.55 -7.48
N MET A 7 -24.85 33.73 -8.68
CA MET A 7 -24.95 32.64 -9.66
C MET A 7 -23.57 32.18 -10.16
N LEU A 8 -22.64 33.11 -10.42
CA LEU A 8 -21.25 32.79 -10.79
C LEU A 8 -20.48 32.10 -9.66
N THR A 9 -20.73 32.44 -8.39
CA THR A 9 -20.10 31.75 -7.24
C THR A 9 -20.67 30.36 -7.00
N CYS A 10 -21.97 30.13 -7.23
CA CYS A 10 -22.54 28.78 -7.21
C CYS A 10 -22.01 27.89 -8.35
N ILE A 11 -21.90 28.44 -9.57
CA ILE A 11 -21.32 27.70 -10.72
C ILE A 11 -19.84 27.41 -10.49
N LEU A 12 -19.07 28.33 -9.88
CA LEU A 12 -17.68 28.07 -9.51
C LEU A 12 -17.52 27.01 -8.40
N LEU A 13 -18.46 26.95 -7.44
CA LEU A 13 -18.50 25.87 -6.45
C LEU A 13 -18.85 24.50 -7.07
N ASP A 14 -19.78 24.46 -8.03
CA ASP A 14 -20.09 23.24 -8.79
C ASP A 14 -18.92 22.81 -9.69
N ILE A 15 -18.11 23.76 -10.17
CA ILE A 15 -16.89 23.47 -10.93
C ILE A 15 -15.74 22.99 -10.03
N PHE A 16 -15.65 23.42 -8.77
CA PHE A 16 -14.71 22.84 -7.79
C PHE A 16 -15.17 21.48 -7.24
N LEU A 17 -16.47 21.18 -7.35
CA LEU A 17 -17.04 19.84 -7.15
C LEU A 17 -16.90 18.94 -8.39
N LEU A 18 -16.21 19.37 -9.47
CA LEU A 18 -15.68 18.44 -10.48
C LEU A 18 -14.71 17.47 -9.78
N HIS A 19 -15.28 16.35 -9.33
CA HIS A 19 -14.66 15.05 -9.11
C HIS A 19 -13.15 15.14 -8.84
N ALA A 20 -12.78 15.54 -7.61
CA ALA A 20 -11.52 15.04 -7.07
C ALA A 20 -11.56 13.53 -7.26
N ALA A 21 -10.70 13.01 -8.14
CA ALA A 21 -10.71 11.59 -8.48
C ALA A 21 -10.57 10.82 -7.18
N ASP A 22 -11.45 9.83 -6.98
CA ASP A 22 -11.49 9.09 -5.72
C ASP A 22 -10.09 8.53 -5.40
N THR A 23 -9.60 8.79 -4.19
CA THR A 23 -8.24 8.44 -3.77
C THR A 23 -7.97 6.95 -3.93
N ASP A 24 -8.98 6.08 -3.71
CA ASP A 24 -8.82 4.64 -3.92
C ASP A 24 -8.60 4.29 -5.39
N ILE A 25 -9.31 4.98 -6.29
CA ILE A 25 -9.16 4.81 -7.74
C ILE A 25 -7.78 5.32 -8.18
N ILE A 26 -7.31 6.43 -7.62
CA ILE A 26 -5.96 6.96 -7.88
C ILE A 26 -4.91 5.94 -7.46
N SER A 27 -4.99 5.42 -6.23
CA SER A 27 -4.04 4.43 -5.70
C SER A 27 -4.02 3.15 -6.55
N ALA A 28 -5.19 2.63 -6.96
CA ALA A 28 -5.28 1.46 -7.82
C ALA A 28 -4.62 1.69 -9.20
N LYS A 29 -4.86 2.85 -9.82
CA LYS A 29 -4.24 3.23 -11.09
C LYS A 29 -2.72 3.36 -10.97
N GLN A 30 -2.23 3.99 -9.90
CA GLN A 30 -0.79 4.14 -9.67
C GLN A 30 -0.11 2.79 -9.45
N MET A 31 -0.73 1.89 -8.69
CA MET A 31 -0.24 0.51 -8.53
C MET A 31 -0.15 -0.21 -9.88
N VAL A 32 -1.19 -0.14 -10.72
CA VAL A 32 -1.13 -0.76 -12.06
C VAL A 32 -0.04 -0.12 -12.93
N ASN A 33 0.14 1.20 -12.88
CA ASN A 33 1.23 1.86 -13.62
C ASN A 33 2.61 1.37 -13.18
N ARG A 34 2.81 1.10 -11.88
CA ARG A 34 4.07 0.54 -11.38
C ARG A 34 4.27 -0.92 -11.79
N LEU A 35 3.22 -1.74 -11.71
CA LEU A 35 3.32 -3.18 -11.92
C LEU A 35 3.22 -3.59 -13.39
N LEU A 36 2.33 -2.95 -14.15
CA LEU A 36 1.92 -3.33 -15.50
C LEU A 36 1.91 -2.11 -16.45
N PRO A 37 2.99 -1.33 -16.56
CA PRO A 37 2.99 -0.04 -17.27
C PRO A 37 2.50 -0.13 -18.72
N THR A 38 2.83 -1.21 -19.43
CA THR A 38 2.42 -1.44 -20.83
C THR A 38 0.93 -1.73 -20.99
N HIS A 39 0.28 -2.25 -19.95
CA HIS A 39 -1.13 -2.66 -19.97
C HIS A 39 -2.01 -1.75 -19.12
N ALA A 40 -1.47 -0.68 -18.52
CA ALA A 40 -2.20 0.10 -17.52
C ALA A 40 -3.50 0.73 -18.05
N LYS A 41 -3.51 1.09 -19.35
CA LYS A 41 -4.69 1.65 -20.03
C LYS A 41 -5.79 0.61 -20.29
N SER A 42 -5.48 -0.67 -20.17
CA SER A 42 -6.43 -1.77 -20.36
C SER A 42 -7.33 -2.01 -19.14
N PHE A 43 -7.07 -1.33 -18.02
CA PHE A 43 -7.81 -1.46 -16.78
C PHE A 43 -8.61 -0.20 -16.45
N ILE A 44 -9.87 -0.39 -16.06
CA ILE A 44 -10.74 0.65 -15.51
C ILE A 44 -11.07 0.29 -14.07
N PHE A 45 -10.99 1.27 -13.17
CA PHE A 45 -11.30 1.11 -11.76
C PHE A 45 -12.58 1.85 -11.41
N LYS A 46 -13.43 1.22 -10.59
CA LYS A 46 -14.70 1.80 -10.14
C LYS A 46 -14.89 1.55 -8.64
N LYS A 47 -15.12 2.62 -7.88
CA LYS A 47 -15.50 2.47 -6.48
C LYS A 47 -16.98 2.11 -6.36
N ILE A 48 -17.30 1.20 -5.45
CA ILE A 48 -18.68 0.79 -5.12
C ILE A 48 -18.89 0.82 -3.61
N ALA A 49 -20.12 1.08 -3.16
CA ALA A 49 -20.44 1.00 -1.73
C ALA A 49 -20.61 -0.46 -1.30
N SER A 50 -20.01 -0.83 -0.17
CA SER A 50 -20.17 -2.13 0.48
C SER A 50 -19.61 -2.10 1.90
N ASP A 51 -20.30 -2.74 2.84
CA ASP A 51 -19.86 -2.88 4.23
C ASP A 51 -18.78 -3.96 4.42
N LYS A 52 -18.56 -4.78 3.38
CA LYS A 52 -17.52 -5.81 3.34
C LYS A 52 -16.58 -5.55 2.17
N ASP A 53 -15.32 -5.91 2.35
CA ASP A 53 -14.35 -5.91 1.26
C ASP A 53 -14.81 -6.82 0.14
N ILE A 54 -14.88 -6.24 -1.06
CA ILE A 54 -15.49 -6.88 -2.21
C ILE A 54 -14.87 -6.37 -3.49
N PHE A 55 -14.72 -7.27 -4.47
CA PHE A 55 -14.41 -6.88 -5.83
C PHE A 55 -15.38 -7.48 -6.84
N ILE A 56 -15.52 -6.80 -7.97
CA ILE A 56 -16.25 -7.26 -9.16
C ILE A 56 -15.33 -7.13 -10.36
N LEU A 57 -15.22 -8.19 -11.16
CA LEU A 57 -14.51 -8.21 -12.43
C LEU A 57 -15.51 -8.38 -13.57
N GLU A 58 -15.47 -7.49 -14.54
CA GLU A 58 -16.28 -7.56 -15.76
C GLU A 58 -15.55 -6.84 -16.90
N ASN A 59 -16.04 -7.00 -18.13
CA ASN A 59 -15.55 -6.17 -19.24
C ASN A 59 -16.40 -4.91 -19.36
N LYS A 60 -15.75 -3.78 -19.64
CA LYS A 60 -16.41 -2.58 -20.17
C LYS A 60 -15.83 -2.33 -21.55
N ASP A 61 -16.63 -2.59 -22.58
CA ASP A 61 -16.16 -2.68 -23.97
C ASP A 61 -15.02 -3.69 -24.12
N LYS A 62 -13.82 -3.21 -24.49
CA LYS A 62 -12.59 -4.04 -24.62
C LYS A 62 -11.66 -3.93 -23.41
N LEU A 63 -12.09 -3.29 -22.33
CA LEU A 63 -11.28 -3.00 -21.14
C LEU A 63 -11.74 -3.85 -19.95
N ILE A 64 -10.79 -4.18 -19.08
CA ILE A 64 -11.05 -4.94 -17.85
C ILE A 64 -11.49 -3.94 -16.77
N GLN A 65 -12.76 -4.01 -16.37
CA GLN A 65 -13.28 -3.21 -15.27
C GLN A 65 -13.14 -3.97 -13.95
N ILE A 66 -12.48 -3.34 -12.98
CA ILE A 66 -12.31 -3.83 -11.63
C ILE A 66 -13.03 -2.87 -10.70
N SER A 67 -14.16 -3.32 -10.15
CA SER A 67 -14.88 -2.55 -9.14
C SER A 67 -14.51 -3.03 -7.75
N GLY A 68 -14.42 -2.14 -6.76
CA GLY A 68 -14.23 -2.51 -5.36
C GLY A 68 -14.62 -1.41 -4.38
N ASN A 69 -14.79 -1.75 -3.11
CA ASN A 69 -15.16 -0.76 -2.09
C ASN A 69 -14.01 0.15 -1.63
N ASN A 70 -12.77 -0.28 -1.86
CA ASN A 70 -11.54 0.47 -1.59
C ASN A 70 -10.42 0.03 -2.54
N ALA A 71 -9.27 0.70 -2.49
CA ALA A 71 -8.10 0.38 -3.32
C ALA A 71 -7.61 -1.06 -3.13
N ASN A 72 -7.64 -1.56 -1.90
CA ASN A 72 -7.18 -2.89 -1.56
C ASN A 72 -8.02 -3.97 -2.24
N SER A 73 -9.35 -3.84 -2.20
CA SER A 73 -10.26 -4.76 -2.89
C SER A 73 -10.09 -4.71 -4.40
N MET A 74 -9.86 -3.52 -4.98
CA MET A 74 -9.50 -3.40 -6.40
C MET A 74 -8.17 -4.11 -6.71
N ALA A 75 -7.18 -4.03 -5.82
CA ALA A 75 -5.92 -4.77 -5.98
C ALA A 75 -6.11 -6.30 -5.91
N VAL A 76 -6.95 -6.79 -4.99
CA VAL A 76 -7.31 -8.22 -4.95
C VAL A 76 -8.00 -8.67 -6.24
N GLY A 77 -8.90 -7.84 -6.77
CA GLY A 77 -9.54 -8.09 -8.07
C GLY A 77 -8.52 -8.18 -9.20
N LEU A 78 -7.54 -7.26 -9.24
CA LEU A 78 -6.44 -7.32 -10.20
C LEU A 78 -5.65 -8.62 -10.05
N ASN A 79 -5.24 -8.98 -8.84
CA ASN A 79 -4.48 -10.21 -8.60
C ASN A 79 -5.27 -11.46 -9.01
N PHE A 80 -6.58 -11.48 -8.76
CA PHE A 80 -7.46 -12.56 -9.21
C PHE A 80 -7.47 -12.65 -10.74
N TYR A 81 -7.62 -11.52 -11.43
CA TYR A 81 -7.59 -11.48 -12.89
C TYR A 81 -6.25 -12.02 -13.44
N LEU A 82 -5.14 -11.51 -12.90
CA LEU A 82 -3.79 -11.92 -13.30
C LEU A 82 -3.57 -13.43 -13.15
N LYS A 83 -3.97 -14.01 -12.00
CA LYS A 83 -3.80 -15.44 -11.72
C LYS A 83 -4.69 -16.33 -12.60
N ASN A 84 -5.95 -15.96 -12.78
CA ASN A 84 -6.96 -16.84 -13.38
C ASN A 84 -7.13 -16.65 -14.90
N TYR A 85 -6.79 -15.47 -15.43
CA TYR A 85 -6.94 -15.15 -16.86
C TYR A 85 -5.59 -15.01 -17.54
N CYS A 86 -4.64 -14.27 -16.94
CA CYS A 86 -3.31 -14.09 -17.53
C CYS A 86 -2.33 -15.21 -17.16
N LEU A 87 -2.71 -16.12 -16.26
CA LEU A 87 -1.85 -17.20 -15.75
C LEU A 87 -0.50 -16.68 -15.21
N THR A 88 -0.53 -15.50 -14.58
CA THR A 88 0.66 -14.85 -14.04
C THR A 88 0.55 -14.62 -12.54
N THR A 89 1.70 -14.51 -11.90
CA THR A 89 1.78 -14.19 -10.46
C THR A 89 2.75 -13.04 -10.25
N ILE A 90 2.45 -12.19 -9.27
CA ILE A 90 3.34 -11.11 -8.86
C ILE A 90 4.00 -11.53 -7.56
N SER A 91 5.32 -11.67 -7.61
CA SER A 91 6.18 -11.92 -6.46
C SER A 91 6.53 -10.63 -5.74
N TRP A 92 6.70 -10.70 -4.43
CA TRP A 92 7.27 -9.61 -3.64
C TRP A 92 8.76 -9.38 -3.94
N PHE A 93 9.46 -10.37 -4.50
CA PHE A 93 10.80 -10.16 -5.06
C PHE A 93 10.71 -9.30 -6.32
N ARG A 94 11.35 -8.12 -6.26
CA ARG A 94 11.29 -7.12 -7.34
C ARG A 94 11.95 -7.59 -8.63
N THR A 95 12.91 -8.50 -8.55
CA THR A 95 13.69 -8.99 -9.70
C THR A 95 12.89 -9.92 -10.62
N ASP A 96 11.76 -10.44 -10.16
CA ASP A 96 10.94 -11.35 -10.95
C ASP A 96 10.13 -10.55 -11.99
N PRO A 97 10.38 -10.75 -13.31
CA PRO A 97 9.66 -10.03 -14.33
C PRO A 97 8.18 -10.45 -14.34
N ILE A 98 7.28 -9.48 -14.46
CA ILE A 98 5.85 -9.77 -14.61
C ILE A 98 5.58 -10.05 -16.09
N GLN A 99 5.33 -11.30 -16.43
CA GLN A 99 5.01 -11.73 -17.79
C GLN A 99 3.49 -11.69 -18.01
N LEU A 100 3.06 -11.03 -19.08
CA LEU A 100 1.66 -10.91 -19.48
C LEU A 100 1.52 -11.29 -20.97
N PRO A 101 0.37 -11.86 -21.37
CA PRO A 101 0.06 -12.01 -22.78
C PRO A 101 -0.06 -10.62 -23.44
N GLU A 102 0.31 -10.53 -24.72
CA GLU A 102 0.19 -9.28 -25.51
C GLU A 102 -1.25 -8.75 -25.52
N ASN A 103 -2.22 -9.66 -25.62
CA ASN A 103 -3.64 -9.34 -25.54
C ASN A 103 -4.21 -9.88 -24.23
N LEU A 104 -4.77 -8.98 -23.42
CA LEU A 104 -5.43 -9.32 -22.16
C LEU A 104 -6.71 -10.15 -22.41
N PRO A 105 -6.85 -11.34 -21.81
CA PRO A 105 -8.02 -12.19 -22.00
C PRO A 105 -9.31 -11.56 -21.46
N LEU A 106 -10.37 -11.54 -22.26
CA LEU A 106 -11.67 -11.02 -21.84
C LEU A 106 -12.36 -11.93 -20.82
N ILE A 107 -13.11 -11.32 -19.91
CA ILE A 107 -13.87 -12.02 -18.87
C ILE A 107 -15.18 -12.57 -19.46
N LYS A 108 -15.37 -13.89 -19.48
CA LYS A 108 -16.58 -14.52 -20.06
C LYS A 108 -17.87 -14.19 -19.30
N ARG A 109 -17.79 -14.08 -17.97
CA ARG A 109 -18.91 -13.78 -17.08
C ARG A 109 -18.41 -12.93 -15.92
N ALA A 110 -19.20 -11.94 -15.52
CA ALA A 110 -18.87 -11.10 -14.37
C ALA A 110 -18.64 -11.96 -13.11
N ILE A 111 -17.56 -11.67 -12.38
CA ILE A 111 -17.18 -12.33 -11.13
C ILE A 111 -17.36 -11.34 -10.00
N LYS A 112 -17.97 -11.78 -8.90
CA LYS A 112 -18.12 -10.99 -7.66
C LYS A 112 -17.64 -11.84 -6.49
N ILE A 113 -16.65 -11.35 -5.75
CA ILE A 113 -16.06 -12.07 -4.61
C ILE A 113 -15.94 -11.13 -3.43
N THR A 114 -16.40 -11.59 -2.27
CA THR A 114 -16.36 -10.88 -0.99
C THR A 114 -15.33 -11.54 -0.06
N ALA A 115 -14.61 -10.74 0.71
CA ALA A 115 -13.69 -11.24 1.72
C ALA A 115 -14.43 -12.04 2.81
N LYS A 116 -13.81 -13.13 3.25
CA LYS A 116 -14.35 -13.99 4.32
C LYS A 116 -14.16 -13.39 5.71
N VAL A 117 -13.14 -12.54 5.88
CA VAL A 117 -12.73 -11.95 7.16
C VAL A 117 -12.47 -10.45 7.00
N PRO A 118 -12.71 -9.63 8.05
CA PRO A 118 -12.52 -8.19 7.98
C PRO A 118 -11.05 -7.76 8.10
N LEU A 119 -10.20 -8.59 8.69
CA LEU A 119 -8.79 -8.30 8.93
C LEU A 119 -7.92 -9.41 8.32
N ARG A 120 -6.90 -8.99 7.58
CA ARG A 120 -5.85 -9.85 7.03
C ARG A 120 -4.51 -9.26 7.44
N PHE A 121 -3.97 -9.82 8.52
CA PHE A 121 -2.75 -9.37 9.16
C PHE A 121 -1.51 -9.87 8.41
N PHE A 122 -0.44 -9.08 8.44
CA PHE A 122 0.85 -9.48 7.87
C PHE A 122 2.03 -8.86 8.63
N LEU A 123 3.17 -9.55 8.56
CA LEU A 123 4.46 -9.26 9.21
C LEU A 123 4.55 -9.63 10.69
N ASN A 124 5.75 -10.05 11.08
CA ASN A 124 6.16 -10.23 12.47
C ASN A 124 7.21 -9.16 12.79
N TYR A 125 7.39 -8.80 14.07
CA TYR A 125 8.48 -7.93 14.50
C TYR A 125 9.82 -8.39 13.93
N CYS A 126 10.12 -9.69 14.03
CA CYS A 126 11.38 -10.27 13.58
C CYS A 126 11.65 -10.07 12.08
N THR A 127 10.61 -9.94 11.25
CA THR A 127 10.76 -9.69 9.82
C THR A 127 11.55 -8.39 9.55
N PHE A 128 11.43 -7.39 10.42
CA PHE A 128 12.13 -6.11 10.32
C PHE A 128 13.64 -6.21 10.56
N GLY A 129 14.12 -7.28 11.21
CA GLY A 129 15.54 -7.53 11.46
C GLY A 129 16.12 -8.61 10.56
N TYR A 130 15.33 -9.62 10.21
CA TYR A 130 15.79 -10.73 9.38
C TYR A 130 15.70 -10.48 7.88
N SER A 131 14.74 -9.66 7.43
CA SER A 131 14.45 -9.50 6.00
C SER A 131 14.56 -8.05 5.54
N MET A 132 14.15 -7.10 6.38
CA MET A 132 13.95 -5.70 5.96
C MET A 132 14.91 -4.64 6.54
N PRO A 133 16.02 -4.95 7.27
CA PRO A 133 16.80 -3.91 7.94
C PRO A 133 17.46 -2.92 6.96
N TRP A 134 17.67 -3.33 5.70
CA TRP A 134 18.37 -2.53 4.69
C TRP A 134 17.47 -2.15 3.51
N TRP A 135 16.16 -2.32 3.65
CA TRP A 135 15.23 -2.02 2.58
C TRP A 135 15.13 -0.52 2.33
N THR A 136 15.10 -0.17 1.05
CA THR A 136 14.81 1.19 0.60
C THR A 136 13.31 1.35 0.35
N TRP A 137 12.87 2.59 0.05
CA TRP A 137 11.48 2.83 -0.35
C TRP A 137 11.05 1.97 -1.54
N LYS A 138 11.94 1.66 -2.48
CA LYS A 138 11.59 0.84 -3.66
C LYS A 138 11.21 -0.59 -3.29
N ASP A 139 11.84 -1.14 -2.26
CA ASP A 139 11.55 -2.49 -1.75
C ASP A 139 10.23 -2.49 -0.98
N TRP A 140 10.03 -1.45 -0.16
CA TRP A 140 8.77 -1.23 0.55
C TRP A 140 7.58 -1.00 -0.39
N GLU A 141 7.71 -0.16 -1.42
CA GLU A 141 6.66 0.10 -2.40
C GLU A 141 6.24 -1.20 -3.11
N ARG A 142 7.22 -2.04 -3.50
CA ARG A 142 6.93 -3.35 -4.08
C ARG A 142 6.20 -4.26 -3.11
N LEU A 143 6.61 -4.32 -1.85
CA LEU A 143 5.94 -5.13 -0.85
C LEU A 143 4.52 -4.62 -0.58
N ILE A 144 4.31 -3.30 -0.51
CA ILE A 144 2.99 -2.70 -0.27
C ILE A 144 2.02 -3.03 -1.39
N ASP A 145 2.47 -2.92 -2.65
CA ASP A 145 1.67 -3.36 -3.80
C ASP A 145 1.36 -4.86 -3.70
N TRP A 146 2.34 -5.69 -3.36
CA TRP A 146 2.14 -7.13 -3.16
C TRP A 146 1.16 -7.44 -2.01
N MET A 147 1.25 -6.73 -0.89
CA MET A 147 0.32 -6.84 0.24
C MET A 147 -1.11 -6.51 -0.20
N ALA A 148 -1.31 -5.43 -0.96
CA ALA A 148 -2.61 -5.03 -1.48
C ALA A 148 -3.17 -6.09 -2.46
N LEU A 149 -2.36 -6.60 -3.39
CA LEU A 149 -2.75 -7.68 -4.29
C LEU A 149 -3.24 -8.94 -3.55
N ASN A 150 -2.68 -9.21 -2.36
CA ASN A 150 -3.03 -10.37 -1.54
C ASN A 150 -4.08 -10.05 -0.45
N GLY A 151 -4.65 -8.85 -0.45
CA GLY A 151 -5.76 -8.49 0.44
C GLY A 151 -5.35 -8.11 1.86
N ILE A 152 -4.06 -7.90 2.12
CA ILE A 152 -3.57 -7.50 3.44
C ILE A 152 -4.02 -6.06 3.72
N ASN A 153 -4.73 -5.87 4.84
CA ASN A 153 -5.20 -4.56 5.29
C ASN A 153 -4.78 -4.23 6.73
N THR A 154 -4.02 -5.10 7.38
CA THR A 154 -3.51 -4.87 8.73
C THR A 154 -2.04 -5.28 8.81
N PRO A 155 -1.13 -4.61 8.06
CA PRO A 155 0.29 -4.88 8.19
C PRO A 155 0.86 -4.24 9.46
N LEU A 156 1.82 -4.91 10.11
CA LEU A 156 2.63 -4.29 11.16
C LEU A 156 3.49 -3.17 10.55
N ALA A 157 3.42 -1.95 11.08
CA ALA A 157 4.18 -0.80 10.59
C ALA A 157 4.96 -0.17 11.76
N ILE A 158 6.26 -0.48 11.85
CA ILE A 158 7.08 -0.15 13.03
C ILE A 158 8.42 0.51 12.72
N THR A 159 8.67 0.80 11.43
CA THR A 159 9.85 1.54 10.97
C THR A 159 9.83 2.97 11.53
N GLY A 160 10.96 3.44 12.06
CA GLY A 160 11.12 4.81 12.57
C GLY A 160 10.70 5.01 14.03
N GLN A 161 10.25 3.98 14.75
CA GLN A 161 9.85 4.14 16.16
C GLN A 161 11.02 4.60 17.06
N GLU A 162 12.26 4.27 16.71
CA GLU A 162 13.45 4.71 17.45
C GLU A 162 13.57 6.24 17.44
N ALA A 163 13.21 6.90 16.33
CA ALA A 163 13.18 8.37 16.26
C ALA A 163 12.11 8.98 17.19
N ILE A 164 10.97 8.30 17.33
CA ILE A 164 9.93 8.70 18.29
C ILE A 164 10.43 8.56 19.72
N TRP A 165 11.02 7.41 20.07
CA TRP A 165 11.58 7.18 21.40
C TRP A 165 12.73 8.12 21.74
N TYR A 166 13.58 8.43 20.76
CA TYR A 166 14.63 9.42 20.88
C TYR A 166 14.06 10.78 21.28
N ASN A 167 13.01 11.24 20.59
CA ASN A 167 12.34 12.50 20.91
C ASN A 167 11.65 12.48 22.28
N VAL A 168 11.10 11.34 22.69
CA VAL A 168 10.51 11.17 24.03
C VAL A 168 11.61 11.33 25.09
N TRP A 169 12.66 10.51 25.08
CA TRP A 169 13.66 10.55 26.16
C TRP A 169 14.46 11.85 26.19
N LYS A 170 14.67 12.50 25.04
CA LYS A 170 15.26 13.84 25.00
C LYS A 170 14.41 14.86 25.77
N LYS A 171 13.08 14.77 25.69
CA LYS A 171 12.16 15.60 26.50
C LYS A 171 12.21 15.27 27.99
N PHE A 172 12.59 14.04 28.36
CA PHE A 172 12.80 13.62 29.75
C PHE A 172 14.19 13.99 30.29
N GLY A 173 15.06 14.59 29.48
CA GLY A 173 16.35 15.12 29.91
C GLY A 173 17.55 14.20 29.67
N LEU A 174 17.37 13.05 29.00
CA LEU A 174 18.51 12.21 28.60
C LEU A 174 19.31 12.87 27.48
N THR A 175 20.62 12.69 27.53
CA THR A 175 21.56 13.16 26.50
C THR A 175 21.55 12.27 25.27
N ASP A 176 22.04 12.79 24.14
CA ASP A 176 22.16 12.01 22.89
C ASP A 176 22.92 10.68 23.07
N PRO A 177 24.10 10.65 23.73
CA PRO A 177 24.82 9.40 23.92
C PRO A 177 24.06 8.38 24.79
N GLU A 178 23.38 8.83 25.84
CA GLU A 178 22.59 7.94 26.72
C GLU A 178 21.46 7.27 25.95
N ILE A 179 20.74 8.04 25.13
CA ILE A 179 19.63 7.54 24.33
C ILE A 179 20.13 6.54 23.28
N ARG A 180 21.16 6.91 22.50
CA ARG A 180 21.59 6.07 21.36
C ARG A 180 22.32 4.81 21.79
N ALA A 181 22.94 4.81 22.98
CA ALA A 181 23.54 3.63 23.58
C ALA A 181 22.51 2.59 24.06
N TYR A 182 21.26 3.01 24.33
CA TYR A 182 20.18 2.09 24.70
C TYR A 182 19.72 1.23 23.51
N PHE A 183 19.62 1.81 22.32
CA PHE A 183 19.21 1.08 21.12
C PHE A 183 20.26 0.07 20.66
N THR A 184 19.82 -1.09 20.18
CA THR A 184 20.68 -2.05 19.46
C THR A 184 21.04 -1.55 18.06
N GLY A 185 21.94 -2.26 17.38
CA GLY A 185 22.14 -2.08 15.94
C GLY A 185 20.88 -2.41 15.11
N PRO A 186 20.74 -1.89 13.88
CA PRO A 186 19.54 -1.99 13.05
C PRO A 186 18.93 -3.39 12.88
N ALA A 187 19.79 -4.38 12.61
CA ALA A 187 19.35 -5.77 12.41
C ALA A 187 18.71 -6.38 13.66
N HIS A 188 19.00 -5.84 14.85
CA HIS A 188 18.56 -6.36 16.15
C HIS A 188 17.39 -5.57 16.77
N LEU A 189 16.94 -4.49 16.11
CA LEU A 189 15.85 -3.66 16.59
C LEU A 189 14.55 -4.42 16.91
N PRO A 190 14.15 -5.49 16.19
CA PRO A 190 12.96 -6.25 16.58
C PRO A 190 12.97 -6.78 18.01
N TRP A 191 14.07 -7.39 18.45
CA TRP A 191 14.20 -7.92 19.80
C TRP A 191 14.32 -6.81 20.83
N HIS A 192 14.95 -5.70 20.45
CA HIS A 192 14.98 -4.50 21.28
C HIS A 192 13.57 -3.97 21.56
N ARG A 193 12.75 -3.84 20.52
CA ARG A 193 11.36 -3.36 20.61
C ARG A 193 10.46 -4.29 21.42
N MET A 194 10.78 -5.58 21.43
CA MET A 194 10.12 -6.59 22.28
C MET A 194 10.73 -6.69 23.68
N SER A 195 11.61 -5.75 24.05
CA SER A 195 12.26 -5.66 25.36
C SER A 195 13.07 -6.89 25.74
N ASN A 196 13.67 -7.58 24.77
CA ASN A 196 14.49 -8.76 25.02
C ASN A 196 15.97 -8.43 25.21
N ILE A 197 16.48 -7.39 24.53
CA ILE A 197 17.89 -6.98 24.55
C ILE A 197 18.02 -5.46 24.38
N ASP A 198 19.08 -4.88 24.90
CA ASP A 198 19.49 -3.49 24.72
C ASP A 198 20.96 -3.38 24.32
N GLY A 199 21.33 -2.26 23.68
CA GLY A 199 22.72 -1.88 23.35
C GLY A 199 23.51 -2.78 22.40
N TRP A 200 23.09 -4.02 22.12
CA TRP A 200 23.84 -4.99 21.32
C TRP A 200 24.10 -4.48 19.91
N GLN A 201 25.39 -4.38 19.54
CA GLN A 201 25.87 -3.80 18.28
C GLN A 201 25.34 -2.37 18.00
N GLY A 202 24.98 -1.62 19.05
CA GLY A 202 24.79 -0.19 18.99
C GLY A 202 26.12 0.59 19.11
N PRO A 203 26.07 1.92 19.32
CA PRO A 203 24.87 2.75 19.36
C PRO A 203 24.24 2.93 17.99
N LEU A 204 22.93 3.17 17.94
CA LEU A 204 22.23 3.47 16.70
C LEU A 204 22.72 4.83 16.14
N PRO A 205 23.10 4.93 14.86
CA PRO A 205 23.59 6.20 14.30
C PRO A 205 22.44 7.20 14.11
N ILE A 206 22.75 8.50 14.19
CA ILE A 206 21.77 9.57 13.91
C ILE A 206 21.17 9.44 12.51
N SER A 207 21.97 9.04 11.52
CA SER A 207 21.50 8.83 10.15
C SER A 207 20.46 7.72 9.99
N TRP A 208 20.24 6.90 11.01
CA TRP A 208 19.13 5.94 11.05
C TRP A 208 17.84 6.56 11.61
N LEU A 209 17.96 7.61 12.43
CA LEU A 209 16.83 8.31 13.04
C LEU A 209 16.24 9.40 12.14
N GLU A 210 17.02 9.87 11.16
CA GLU A 210 16.64 10.84 10.13
C GLU A 210 15.93 10.19 8.94
#